data_AF-A0A124FX00-F1
#
_entry.id   AF-A0A124FX00-F1
#
_cell.length_a   1.000
_cell.length_b   1.000
_cell.length_c   1.000
_cell.angle_alpha   90.00
_cell.angle_beta   90.00
_cell.angle_gamma   90.00
#
_symmetry.space_group_name_H-M   'P 1'
#
loop_
_entity.id
_entity.type
_entity.pdbx_description
1 polymer ?
#
loop_
_entity_poly.entity_id
_entity_poly.type
_entity_poly.pdbx_seq_one_letter_code
_entity_poly.pdbx_strand_id
1 'polypeptide(L)'
;MLNIKHRITVEKGKVKFSNLQLFNQDLRNYEGKEAYIIIKPYRKNRSDNQNRYYWGVVIKILSDEFGFEPDEMHEVLKQKFLVAETLRIGKEDFIITKPTHNRNTTEFEEYLSHIRTWASTEMGIFIPEPNSVEY
;
A
#
# COMPACT_ATOMS: atom_id res chain seq x y z
N MET A 1 0.60 15.27 -14.30
CA MET A 1 -0.87 15.38 -14.41
C MET A 1 -1.47 14.74 -13.17
N LEU A 2 -2.17 15.52 -12.31
CA LEU A 2 -2.89 14.93 -11.17
C LEU A 2 -4.16 14.24 -11.70
N ASN A 3 -4.26 12.93 -11.49
CA ASN A 3 -5.49 12.19 -11.73
C ASN A 3 -6.40 12.34 -10.50
N ILE A 4 -7.28 13.33 -10.53
CA ILE A 4 -8.27 13.56 -9.47
C ILE A 4 -9.37 12.50 -9.60
N LYS A 5 -9.66 11.77 -8.52
CA LYS A 5 -10.66 10.71 -8.48
C LYS A 5 -11.80 11.11 -7.55
N HIS A 6 -13.03 11.11 -8.06
CA HIS A 6 -14.23 11.27 -7.25
C HIS A 6 -14.97 9.95 -7.13
N ARG A 7 -15.32 9.57 -5.90
CA ARG A 7 -16.17 8.41 -5.66
C ARG A 7 -17.60 8.73 -6.08
N ILE A 8 -18.18 7.83 -6.86
CA ILE A 8 -19.57 7.92 -7.33
C ILE A 8 -20.30 6.61 -7.07
N THR A 9 -21.62 6.69 -7.06
CA THR A 9 -22.53 5.55 -7.07
C THR A 9 -23.50 5.74 -8.23
N VAL A 10 -23.84 4.67 -8.95
CA VAL A 10 -24.81 4.72 -10.05
C VAL A 10 -26.06 3.98 -9.62
N GLU A 11 -27.18 4.71 -9.52
CA GLU A 11 -28.48 4.16 -9.12
C GLU A 11 -29.53 4.55 -10.17
N LYS A 12 -30.23 3.56 -10.73
CA LYS A 12 -31.26 3.78 -11.76
C LYS A 12 -30.78 4.64 -12.95
N GLY A 13 -29.54 4.44 -13.39
CA GLY A 13 -28.93 5.20 -14.49
C GLY A 13 -28.51 6.63 -14.12
N LYS A 14 -28.63 7.06 -12.86
CA LYS A 14 -28.21 8.37 -12.38
C LYS A 14 -26.93 8.26 -11.57
N VAL A 15 -26.01 9.21 -11.78
CA VAL A 15 -24.77 9.32 -11.01
C VAL A 15 -25.05 10.11 -9.73
N LYS A 16 -24.68 9.53 -8.60
CA LYS A 16 -24.64 10.20 -7.29
C LYS A 16 -23.19 10.36 -6.86
N PHE A 17 -22.73 11.59 -6.74
CA PHE A 17 -21.39 11.89 -6.26
C PHE A 17 -21.33 11.75 -4.74
N SER A 18 -20.29 11.12 -4.22
CA SER A 18 -20.07 11.07 -2.76
C SER A 18 -19.78 12.45 -2.17
N ASN A 19 -19.13 13.33 -2.94
CA ASN A 19 -18.93 14.73 -2.60
C ASN A 19 -19.05 15.59 -3.87
N LEU A 20 -20.25 16.12 -4.11
CA LEU A 20 -20.55 16.95 -5.28
C LEU A 20 -19.83 18.30 -5.24
N GLN A 21 -19.65 18.87 -4.05
CA GLN A 21 -19.04 20.19 -3.88
C GLN A 21 -17.57 20.17 -4.28
N LEU A 22 -16.82 19.15 -3.85
CA LEU A 22 -15.43 18.95 -4.23
C LEU A 22 -15.30 18.72 -5.74
N PHE A 23 -16.17 17.90 -6.33
CA PHE A 23 -16.19 17.69 -7.78
C PHE A 23 -16.37 19.00 -8.56
N ASN A 24 -17.34 19.83 -8.15
CA ASN A 24 -17.56 21.13 -8.79
C ASN A 24 -16.39 22.10 -8.61
N GLN A 25 -15.72 22.04 -7.46
CA GLN A 25 -14.52 22.85 -7.22
C GLN A 25 -13.39 22.44 -8.16
N ASP A 26 -13.15 21.14 -8.30
CA ASP A 26 -12.07 20.62 -9.14
C ASP A 26 -12.34 20.84 -10.64
N LEU A 27 -13.61 20.82 -11.06
CA LEU A 27 -14.01 21.16 -12.42
C LEU A 27 -13.62 22.57 -12.85
N ARG A 28 -13.55 23.54 -11.92
CA ARG A 28 -13.13 24.92 -12.23
C ARG A 28 -11.72 24.99 -12.81
N ASN A 29 -10.87 24.00 -12.50
CA ASN A 29 -9.50 23.92 -13.06
C ASN A 29 -9.47 23.54 -14.56
N TYR A 30 -10.61 23.07 -15.07
CA TYR A 30 -10.82 22.64 -16.45
C TYR A 30 -11.71 23.60 -17.25
N GLU A 31 -12.02 24.78 -16.71
CA GLU A 31 -12.79 25.80 -17.41
C GLU A 31 -12.13 26.16 -18.76
N GLY A 32 -12.93 26.16 -19.84
CA GLY A 32 -12.46 26.43 -21.20
C GLY A 32 -11.59 25.33 -21.83
N LYS A 33 -11.49 24.14 -21.23
CA LYS A 33 -10.72 23.01 -21.76
C LYS A 33 -11.65 21.84 -22.10
N GLU A 34 -11.30 21.09 -23.14
CA GLU A 34 -11.93 19.80 -23.42
C GLU A 34 -11.32 18.71 -22.54
N ALA A 35 -12.16 17.87 -21.93
CA ALA A 35 -11.72 16.79 -21.05
C ALA A 35 -12.67 15.59 -21.14
N TYR A 36 -12.14 14.39 -20.86
CA TYR A 36 -12.93 13.15 -20.75
C TYR A 36 -13.22 12.81 -19.28
N ILE A 37 -14.43 12.29 -19.01
CA ILE A 37 -14.77 11.65 -17.72
C ILE A 37 -14.64 10.13 -17.88
N ILE A 38 -13.81 9.50 -17.05
CA ILE A 38 -13.60 8.05 -17.05
C ILE A 38 -14.26 7.44 -15.82
N ILE A 39 -15.28 6.60 -16.02
CA ILE A 39 -15.91 5.82 -14.95
C ILE A 39 -15.19 4.48 -14.83
N LYS A 40 -14.62 4.19 -13.65
CA LYS A 40 -14.01 2.90 -13.32
C LYS A 40 -14.74 2.26 -12.12
N PRO A 41 -14.87 0.92 -12.07
CA PRO A 41 -15.39 0.25 -10.89
C PRO A 41 -14.62 0.67 -9.65
N TYR A 42 -15.34 1.10 -8.60
CA TYR A 42 -14.72 1.41 -7.33
C TYR A 42 -14.27 0.10 -6.67
N ARG A 43 -12.96 -0.08 -6.54
CA ARG A 43 -12.36 -1.08 -5.66
C ARG A 43 -11.86 -0.32 -4.44
N LYS A 44 -12.22 -0.75 -3.23
CA LYS A 44 -11.46 -0.35 -2.04
C LYS A 44 -10.02 -0.75 -2.32
N ASN A 45 -9.11 0.21 -2.38
CA ASN A 45 -7.69 -0.06 -2.43
C ASN A 45 -7.31 -0.73 -1.09
N ARG A 46 -7.37 -2.06 -1.05
CA ARG A 46 -6.87 -2.85 0.10
C ARG A 46 -5.39 -2.53 0.36
N SER A 47 -4.66 -2.14 -0.69
CA SER A 47 -3.29 -1.59 -0.62
C SER A 47 -3.18 -0.40 0.32
N ASP A 48 -4.15 0.53 0.38
CA ASP A 48 -4.02 1.72 1.21
C ASP A 48 -4.23 1.37 2.70
N ASN A 49 -5.12 0.44 3.00
CA ASN A 49 -5.31 -0.07 4.36
C ASN A 49 -4.11 -0.89 4.82
N GLN A 50 -3.64 -1.83 3.98
CA GLN A 50 -2.46 -2.64 4.29
C GLN A 50 -1.19 -1.78 4.40
N ASN A 51 -1.05 -0.73 3.59
CA ASN A 51 0.08 0.19 3.66
C ASN A 51 0.03 1.04 4.94
N ARG A 52 -1.15 1.55 5.33
CA ARG A 52 -1.29 2.25 6.62
C ARG A 52 -1.00 1.34 7.80
N TYR A 53 -1.45 0.08 7.74
CA TYR A 53 -1.13 -0.92 8.75
C TYR A 53 0.37 -1.22 8.81
N TYR A 54 1.01 -1.43 7.65
CA TYR A 54 2.44 -1.69 7.56
C TYR A 54 3.26 -0.57 8.20
N TRP A 55 3.06 0.68 7.79
CA TRP A 55 3.82 1.81 8.33
C TRP A 55 3.41 2.18 9.75
N GLY A 56 2.11 2.23 10.02
CA GLY A 56 1.59 2.74 11.30
C GLY A 56 1.63 1.75 12.46
N VAL A 57 1.73 0.45 12.17
CA VAL A 57 1.73 -0.61 13.19
C VAL A 57 2.99 -1.45 13.09
N VAL A 58 3.22 -2.12 11.96
CA VAL A 58 4.31 -3.09 11.83
C VAL A 58 5.68 -2.42 11.96
N ILE A 59 5.94 -1.40 11.13
CA ILE A 59 7.20 -0.65 11.16
C ILE A 59 7.36 0.05 12.49
N LYS A 60 6.32 0.74 12.97
CA LYS A 60 6.39 1.47 14.23
C LYS A 60 6.78 0.57 15.40
N ILE A 61 6.09 -0.56 15.61
CA ILE A 61 6.40 -1.47 16.71
C ILE A 61 7.85 -1.96 16.62
N LEU A 62 8.29 -2.39 15.43
CA LEU A 62 9.64 -2.92 15.27
C LEU A 62 10.73 -1.85 15.40
N SER A 63 10.49 -0.65 14.87
CA SER A 63 11.36 0.51 15.06
C SER A 63 11.50 0.90 16.52
N ASP A 64 10.40 0.96 17.27
CA ASP A 64 10.39 1.31 18.69
C ASP A 64 11.15 0.24 19.53
N GLU A 65 10.98 -1.05 19.21
CA GLU A 65 11.65 -2.15 19.91
C GLU A 65 13.16 -2.26 19.59
N PHE A 66 13.55 -2.03 18.33
CA PHE A 66 14.95 -2.15 17.91
C PHE A 66 15.74 -0.83 17.95
N GLY A 67 15.07 0.31 18.13
CA GLY A 67 15.68 1.64 18.13
C GLY A 67 16.16 2.10 16.76
N PHE A 68 15.47 1.69 15.68
CA PHE A 68 15.78 2.10 14.31
C PHE A 68 14.79 3.15 13.79
N GLU A 69 15.24 4.02 12.90
CA GLU A 69 14.31 4.91 12.20
C GLU A 69 13.33 4.09 11.33
N PRO A 70 12.08 4.55 11.14
CA PRO A 70 11.06 3.82 10.38
C PRO A 70 11.51 3.39 8.97
N ASP A 71 12.26 4.25 8.29
CA ASP A 71 12.77 3.97 6.95
C ASP A 71 13.90 2.92 6.97
N GLU A 72 14.74 2.92 8.01
CA GLU A 72 15.79 1.90 8.20
C GLU A 72 15.17 0.53 8.45
N MET A 73 14.15 0.49 9.32
CA MET A 73 13.41 -0.74 9.60
C MET A 73 12.70 -1.26 8.34
N HIS A 74 12.16 -0.36 7.51
CA HIS A 74 11.60 -0.73 6.21
C HIS A 74 12.62 -1.44 5.32
N GLU A 75 13.84 -0.91 5.20
CA GLU A 75 14.89 -1.51 4.38
C GLU A 75 15.36 -2.86 4.94
N VAL A 76 15.52 -2.99 6.26
CA VAL A 76 15.87 -4.27 6.90
C VAL A 76 14.82 -5.34 6.62
N LEU A 77 13.54 -5.03 6.78
CA LEU A 77 12.46 -5.98 6.50
C LEU A 77 12.37 -6.33 5.01
N LYS A 78 12.69 -5.38 4.11
CA LYS A 78 12.79 -5.67 2.68
C LYS A 78 13.91 -6.66 2.39
N GLN A 79 15.11 -6.41 2.90
CA GLN A 79 16.26 -7.30 2.70
C GLN A 79 16.01 -8.70 3.27
N LYS A 80 15.33 -8.79 4.42
CA LYS A 80 15.09 -10.07 5.09
C LYS A 80 14.01 -10.92 4.44
N PHE A 81 12.91 -10.33 3.97
CA PHE A 81 11.71 -11.08 3.56
C PHE A 81 11.36 -10.97 2.08
N LEU A 82 11.97 -10.05 1.33
CA LEU A 82 11.79 -10.03 -0.12
C LEU A 82 12.89 -10.86 -0.75
N VAL A 83 12.47 -11.96 -1.39
CA VAL A 83 13.36 -12.84 -2.15
C VAL A 83 14.16 -12.01 -3.16
N ALA A 84 15.47 -12.10 -3.06
CA ALA A 84 16.36 -11.59 -4.08
C ALA A 84 16.39 -12.59 -5.24
N GLU A 85 16.05 -12.12 -6.44
CA GLU A 85 16.28 -12.90 -7.65
C GLU A 85 17.73 -12.71 -8.07
N THR A 86 18.42 -13.82 -8.30
CA THR A 86 19.73 -13.79 -8.95
C THR A 86 19.53 -13.63 -10.45
N LEU A 87 19.78 -12.43 -10.97
CA LEU A 87 19.85 -12.21 -12.40
C LEU A 87 21.27 -12.50 -12.88
N ARG A 88 21.39 -13.42 -13.84
CA ARG A 88 22.68 -13.77 -14.42
C ARG A 88 22.89 -12.99 -15.71
N ILE A 89 23.95 -12.18 -15.76
CA ILE A 89 24.41 -11.48 -16.97
C ILE A 89 25.75 -12.10 -17.37
N GLY A 90 25.73 -12.96 -18.40
CA GLY A 90 26.92 -13.69 -18.83
C GLY A 90 27.41 -14.71 -17.79
N LYS A 91 28.58 -14.44 -17.17
CA LYS A 91 29.18 -15.25 -16.10
C LYS A 91 29.04 -14.63 -14.70
N GLU A 92 28.43 -13.45 -14.59
CA GLU A 92 28.26 -12.74 -13.33
C GLU A 92 26.81 -12.83 -12.85
N ASP A 93 26.66 -13.03 -11.54
CA ASP A 93 25.39 -13.16 -10.84
C ASP A 93 25.12 -11.88 -10.05
N PHE A 94 23.97 -11.24 -10.29
CA PHE A 94 23.53 -10.03 -9.61
C PHE A 94 22.34 -10.35 -8.71
N ILE A 95 22.46 -10.07 -7.42
CA ILE A 95 21.39 -10.25 -6.44
C ILE A 95 20.51 -9.00 -6.46
N ILE A 96 19.27 -9.12 -6.96
CA ILE A 96 18.34 -7.98 -7.06
C ILE A 96 17.11 -8.24 -6.22
N THR A 97 16.77 -7.30 -5.33
CA THR A 97 15.52 -7.33 -4.57
C THR A 97 14.37 -6.94 -5.49
N LYS A 98 13.31 -7.77 -5.61
CA LYS A 98 12.13 -7.40 -6.41
C LYS A 98 11.58 -6.04 -5.99
N PRO A 99 11.21 -5.16 -6.95
CA PRO A 99 10.62 -3.87 -6.61
C PRO A 99 9.32 -4.03 -5.80
N THR A 100 9.21 -3.32 -4.66
CA THR A 100 8.03 -3.33 -3.78
C THR A 100 6.80 -2.66 -4.40
N HIS A 101 6.97 -1.86 -5.46
CA HIS A 101 5.91 -1.01 -6.02
C HIS A 101 4.89 -1.73 -6.91
N ASN A 102 5.03 -3.04 -7.15
CA ASN A 102 4.20 -3.76 -8.13
C ASN A 102 3.67 -5.13 -7.64
N ARG A 103 3.49 -5.29 -6.32
CA ARG A 103 2.99 -6.55 -5.75
C ARG A 103 1.47 -6.65 -5.77
N ASN A 104 0.97 -7.84 -6.10
CA ASN A 104 -0.45 -8.14 -5.97
C ASN A 104 -0.85 -8.12 -4.48
N THR A 105 -2.11 -7.84 -4.17
CA THR A 105 -2.61 -7.70 -2.79
C THR A 105 -2.39 -8.96 -1.93
N THR A 106 -2.35 -10.13 -2.56
CA THR A 106 -2.03 -11.42 -1.93
C THR A 106 -0.56 -11.49 -1.50
N GLU A 107 0.38 -11.13 -2.38
CA GLU A 107 1.83 -11.18 -2.10
C GLU A 107 2.24 -10.22 -0.98
N PHE A 108 1.52 -9.10 -0.82
CA PHE A 108 1.76 -8.18 0.28
C PHE A 108 1.20 -8.71 1.61
N GLU A 109 0.08 -9.42 1.59
CA GLU A 109 -0.42 -10.10 2.79
C GLU A 109 0.52 -11.22 3.24
N GLU A 110 1.06 -12.00 2.32
CA GLU A 110 2.08 -13.03 2.60
C GLU A 110 3.33 -12.42 3.22
N TYR A 111 3.80 -11.29 2.66
CA TYR A 111 4.92 -10.52 3.23
C TYR A 111 4.64 -10.08 4.69
N LEU A 112 3.46 -9.52 4.96
CA LEU A 112 3.06 -9.11 6.32
C LEU A 112 2.92 -10.31 7.26
N SER A 113 2.43 -11.45 6.77
CA SER A 113 2.31 -12.69 7.55
C SER A 113 3.69 -13.23 7.99
N HIS A 114 4.67 -13.23 7.08
CA HIS A 114 6.04 -13.63 7.40
C HIS A 114 6.68 -12.73 8.46
N ILE A 115 6.51 -11.40 8.34
CA ILE A 115 7.03 -10.46 9.33
C ILE A 115 6.40 -10.71 10.70
N ARG A 116 5.08 -10.88 10.79
CA ARG A 116 4.38 -11.15 12.05
C ARG A 116 4.82 -12.45 12.70
N THR A 117 4.98 -13.49 11.88
CA THR A 117 5.43 -14.81 12.36
C THR A 117 6.84 -14.69 12.93
N TRP A 118 7.76 -14.10 12.15
CA TRP A 118 9.13 -13.86 12.58
C TRP A 118 9.23 -13.04 13.86
N ALA A 119 8.52 -11.92 13.93
CA ALA A 119 8.51 -11.05 15.11
C ALA A 119 8.06 -11.81 16.35
N SER A 120 7.01 -12.63 16.23
CA SER A 120 6.49 -13.44 17.34
C SER A 120 7.43 -14.58 17.73
N THR A 121 7.94 -15.36 16.74
CA THR A 121 8.69 -16.59 17.01
C THR A 121 10.16 -16.36 17.35
N GLU A 122 10.82 -15.41 16.69
CA GLU A 122 12.26 -15.17 16.87
C GLU A 122 12.55 -14.03 17.84
N MET A 123 11.67 -13.02 17.89
CA MET A 123 11.91 -11.79 18.67
C MET A 123 10.99 -11.68 19.89
N GLY A 124 9.96 -12.53 20.01
CA GLY A 124 8.97 -12.45 21.09
C GLY A 124 8.08 -11.19 21.01
N ILE A 125 8.03 -10.51 19.86
CA ILE A 125 7.30 -9.26 19.65
C ILE A 125 5.94 -9.59 19.02
N PHE A 126 4.86 -9.19 19.69
CA PHE A 126 3.51 -9.34 19.17
C PHE A 126 3.12 -8.15 18.28
N ILE A 127 2.76 -8.45 17.03
CA ILE A 127 2.24 -7.45 16.08
C ILE A 127 0.76 -7.78 15.79
N PRO A 128 -0.19 -6.90 16.14
CA PRO A 128 -1.62 -7.16 16.00
C PRO A 128 -2.05 -7.15 14.53
N GLU A 129 -3.16 -7.81 14.19
CA GLU A 129 -3.69 -7.77 12.83
C GLU A 129 -4.45 -6.45 12.56
N PRO A 130 -4.56 -6.01 11.29
CA PRO A 130 -5.19 -4.73 10.92
C PRO A 130 -6.66 -4.56 11.35
N ASN A 131 -7.32 -5.60 11.85
CA ASN A 131 -8.70 -5.56 12.36
C ASN A 131 -8.90 -6.27 13.71
N SER A 132 -7.83 -6.62 14.45
CA SER A 132 -7.95 -7.39 15.71
C SER A 132 -8.02 -6.53 16.97
N VAL A 133 -8.07 -5.20 16.84
CA VAL A 133 -8.17 -4.28 17.98
C VAL A 133 -9.58 -3.69 18.00
N GLU A 134 -10.45 -4.27 18.83
CA GLU A 134 -11.68 -3.62 19.25
C GLU A 134 -11.30 -2.48 20.22
N TYR A 135 -11.83 -1.28 19.98
CA TYR A 135 -11.72 -0.14 20.90
C TYR A 135 -12.77 -0.24 21.99
#